data_AF-A0A1I8B2I9-F1
#
_entry.id   AF-A0A1I8B2I9-F1
#
_cell.length_a   1.000
_cell.length_b   1.000
_cell.length_c   1.000
_cell.angle_alpha   90.00
_cell.angle_beta   90.00
_cell.angle_gamma   90.00
#
_symmetry.space_group_name_H-M   'P 1'
#
loop_
_entity.id
_entity.type
_entity.pdbx_description
1 polymer ?
#
loop_
_entity_poly.entity_id
_entity_poly.type
_entity_poly.pdbx_seq_one_letter_code
_entity_poly.pdbx_strand_id
1 'polypeptide(L)'
;MLQQTLQIINLFSGKFYNSKKRLKNMFNLPIEAEVDILKFLNFHQLISVRQTNKHFRTLIDEYENELARFRCRKISIVEKRSLKLYKIGNMGCEYYKRLDKFSLSDEMINKWQIAIDERIPNFICLNNYPYVYVVVKEHSMSQNIFYKLPTRSDNIAEMLIFRCWLECLSNCSFDVAEFNKVIFNPEIIKILFGENNSFQLNTFYVVLFYRNIFGLEFFKNHLAIYGYIDIDLIYMDSLDKSDFILNIFLTEGKLFPHIIISIKLDSTYSEGELHKLILNHIETSTNCSNIVSSIEFKVCWDHEELGNVELSKRAESIEKTKQTFKGEKHNIFKYKLSNINNPKIKVLISYFYNLEEDYVKRFKIKRIE
;
A
#
# COMPACT_ATOMS: atom_id res chain seq x y z
N MET A 1 -19.02 13.41 -13.17
CA MET A 1 -18.19 12.19 -12.96
C MET A 1 -17.81 11.97 -11.50
N LEU A 2 -16.85 12.70 -10.90
CA LEU A 2 -16.34 12.37 -9.54
C LEU A 2 -17.42 12.31 -8.43
N GLN A 3 -18.41 13.22 -8.45
CA GLN A 3 -19.54 13.18 -7.52
C GLN A 3 -20.50 12.00 -7.76
N GLN A 4 -20.66 11.56 -9.02
CA GLN A 4 -21.46 10.37 -9.34
C GLN A 4 -20.70 9.10 -8.92
N THR A 5 -19.38 9.05 -9.14
CA THR A 5 -18.51 7.96 -8.66
C THR A 5 -18.53 7.84 -7.13
N LEU A 6 -18.44 8.96 -6.40
CA LEU A 6 -18.57 8.99 -4.93
C LEU A 6 -19.97 8.58 -4.44
N GLN A 7 -21.03 8.94 -5.17
CA GLN A 7 -22.38 8.46 -4.86
C GLN A 7 -22.53 6.95 -5.11
N ILE A 8 -21.81 6.40 -6.09
CA ILE A 8 -21.82 4.96 -6.40
C ILE A 8 -20.98 4.16 -5.41
N ILE A 9 -19.81 4.65 -4.99
CA ILE A 9 -19.02 4.00 -3.93
C ILE A 9 -19.81 3.94 -2.61
N ASN A 10 -20.60 4.98 -2.31
CA ASN A 10 -21.51 5.00 -1.18
C ASN A 10 -22.76 4.08 -1.34
N LEU A 11 -23.09 3.58 -2.55
CA LEU A 11 -24.15 2.58 -2.75
C LEU A 11 -23.80 1.23 -2.12
N PHE A 12 -22.51 0.91 -2.06
CA PHE A 12 -22.04 -0.43 -1.71
C PHE A 12 -21.35 -0.52 -0.34
N SER A 13 -21.34 0.57 0.44
CA SER A 13 -20.74 0.66 1.78
C SER A 13 -21.71 0.37 2.95
N GLY A 14 -22.96 -0.08 2.68
CA GLY A 14 -23.75 -0.79 3.70
C GLY A 14 -25.09 -0.20 4.17
N LYS A 15 -25.83 0.55 3.35
CA LYS A 15 -27.24 0.89 3.65
C LYS A 15 -28.18 0.47 2.51
N PHE A 16 -28.73 -0.74 2.63
CA PHE A 16 -29.47 -1.45 1.56
C PHE A 16 -30.87 -0.91 1.18
N TYR A 17 -31.35 0.20 1.73
CA TYR A 17 -32.77 0.54 1.63
C TYR A 17 -33.19 1.35 0.38
N ASN A 18 -32.31 1.61 -0.61
CA ASN A 18 -32.69 2.38 -1.81
C ASN A 18 -31.90 2.05 -3.11
N SER A 19 -31.49 0.80 -3.30
CA SER A 19 -30.63 0.39 -4.43
C SER A 19 -31.30 0.38 -5.81
N LYS A 20 -32.60 0.04 -5.91
CA LYS A 20 -33.30 -0.14 -7.21
C LYS A 20 -33.41 1.13 -8.06
N LYS A 21 -33.71 2.28 -7.47
CA LYS A 21 -33.89 3.56 -8.22
C LYS A 21 -32.56 4.10 -8.77
N ARG A 22 -31.43 3.75 -8.15
CA ARG A 22 -30.10 4.28 -8.49
C ARG A 22 -29.29 3.37 -9.42
N LEU A 23 -29.48 2.04 -9.36
CA LEU A 23 -28.97 1.12 -10.40
C LEU A 23 -29.54 1.46 -11.78
N LYS A 24 -30.78 1.98 -11.84
CA LYS A 24 -31.42 2.47 -13.07
C LYS A 24 -30.62 3.57 -13.79
N ASN A 25 -29.77 4.31 -13.08
CA ASN A 25 -28.94 5.37 -13.66
C ASN A 25 -27.64 4.86 -14.28
N MET A 26 -27.12 3.69 -13.86
CA MET A 26 -25.92 3.12 -14.50
C MET A 26 -26.22 2.69 -15.94
N PHE A 27 -27.37 2.07 -16.21
CA PHE A 27 -27.76 1.58 -17.54
C PHE A 27 -27.76 2.62 -18.67
N ASN A 28 -27.74 3.91 -18.33
CA ASN A 28 -27.71 4.99 -19.30
C ASN A 28 -26.28 5.49 -19.56
N LEU A 29 -25.28 4.92 -18.90
CA LEU A 29 -23.88 5.23 -19.14
C LEU A 29 -23.37 4.39 -20.32
N PRO A 30 -22.39 4.91 -21.08
CA PRO A 30 -21.62 4.09 -22.00
C PRO A 30 -20.98 2.89 -21.30
N ILE A 31 -20.85 1.78 -22.00
CA ILE A 31 -20.30 0.51 -21.49
C ILE A 31 -18.93 0.73 -20.81
N GLU A 32 -18.08 1.55 -21.41
CA GLU A 32 -16.74 1.87 -20.90
C GLU A 32 -16.82 2.52 -19.52
N ALA A 33 -17.75 3.47 -19.33
CA ALA A 33 -17.95 4.14 -18.05
C ALA A 33 -18.55 3.19 -16.99
N GLU A 34 -19.39 2.24 -17.39
CA GLU A 34 -19.88 1.20 -16.49
C GLU A 34 -18.75 0.27 -16.04
N VAL A 35 -17.89 -0.19 -16.96
CA VAL A 35 -16.73 -1.03 -16.64
C VAL A 35 -15.75 -0.30 -15.73
N ASP A 36 -15.48 0.98 -16.00
CA ASP A 36 -14.63 1.80 -15.13
C ASP A 36 -15.20 1.90 -13.71
N ILE A 37 -16.53 2.04 -13.57
CA ILE A 37 -17.18 1.99 -12.25
C ILE A 37 -17.01 0.62 -11.59
N LEU A 38 -17.18 -0.46 -12.35
CA LEU A 38 -17.06 -1.83 -11.85
C LEU A 38 -15.63 -2.14 -11.35
N LYS A 39 -14.59 -1.55 -11.95
CA LYS A 39 -13.19 -1.67 -11.49
C LYS A 39 -12.98 -1.19 -10.05
N PHE A 40 -13.83 -0.28 -9.55
CA PHE A 40 -13.78 0.20 -8.17
C PHE A 40 -14.59 -0.66 -7.19
N LEU A 41 -15.35 -1.64 -7.68
CA LEU A 41 -16.12 -2.54 -6.83
C LEU A 41 -15.23 -3.67 -6.33
N ASN A 42 -15.31 -3.98 -5.03
CA ASN A 42 -14.66 -5.16 -4.50
C ASN A 42 -15.40 -6.44 -4.94
N PHE A 43 -14.77 -7.61 -4.75
CA PHE A 43 -15.32 -8.90 -5.17
C PHE A 43 -16.78 -9.15 -4.75
N HIS A 44 -17.15 -8.86 -3.49
CA HIS A 44 -18.53 -9.06 -3.03
C HIS A 44 -19.51 -8.10 -3.70
N GLN A 45 -19.07 -6.87 -3.95
CA GLN A 45 -19.87 -5.88 -4.66
C GLN A 45 -20.03 -6.26 -6.13
N LEU A 46 -18.97 -6.75 -6.79
CA LEU A 46 -19.02 -7.28 -8.15
C LEU A 46 -19.98 -8.48 -8.25
N ILE A 47 -19.90 -9.45 -7.34
CA ILE A 47 -20.85 -10.58 -7.30
C ILE A 47 -22.29 -10.08 -7.11
N SER A 48 -22.49 -9.15 -6.18
CA SER A 48 -23.81 -8.57 -5.94
C SER A 48 -24.36 -7.91 -7.20
N VAL A 49 -23.55 -7.09 -7.88
CA VAL A 49 -23.90 -6.43 -9.15
C VAL A 49 -24.19 -7.46 -10.25
N ARG A 50 -23.35 -8.49 -10.40
CA ARG A 50 -23.52 -9.62 -11.34
C ARG A 50 -24.84 -10.38 -11.13
N GLN A 51 -25.34 -10.41 -9.90
CA GLN A 51 -26.62 -11.05 -9.55
C GLN A 51 -27.83 -10.12 -9.73
N THR A 52 -27.64 -8.80 -9.87
CA THR A 52 -28.77 -7.87 -9.96
C THR A 52 -29.55 -7.96 -11.27
N ASN A 53 -28.89 -8.16 -12.42
CA ASN A 53 -29.55 -8.26 -13.72
C ASN A 53 -28.65 -8.93 -14.79
N LYS A 54 -29.25 -9.28 -15.94
CA LYS A 54 -28.56 -9.94 -17.06
C LYS A 54 -27.51 -9.05 -17.74
N HIS A 55 -27.74 -7.73 -17.83
CA HIS A 55 -26.79 -6.78 -18.44
C HIS A 55 -25.46 -6.75 -17.70
N PHE A 56 -25.46 -6.49 -16.38
CA PHE A 56 -24.22 -6.51 -15.60
C PHE A 56 -23.60 -7.89 -15.50
N ARG A 57 -24.40 -8.96 -15.57
CA ARG A 57 -23.82 -10.30 -15.69
C ARG A 57 -23.02 -10.42 -16.97
N THR A 58 -23.62 -10.13 -18.12
CA THR A 58 -22.94 -10.18 -19.41
C THR A 58 -21.74 -9.24 -19.45
N LEU A 59 -21.88 -8.02 -18.92
CA LEU A 59 -20.80 -7.05 -18.87
C LEU A 59 -19.64 -7.51 -17.98
N ILE A 60 -19.91 -8.01 -16.77
CA ILE A 60 -18.85 -8.54 -15.89
C ILE A 60 -18.21 -9.79 -16.52
N ASP A 61 -18.99 -10.62 -17.22
CA ASP A 61 -18.46 -11.82 -17.90
C ASP A 61 -17.57 -11.44 -19.10
N GLU A 62 -17.96 -10.42 -19.87
CA GLU A 62 -17.21 -9.90 -21.01
C GLU A 62 -15.90 -9.22 -20.58
N TYR A 63 -15.97 -8.42 -19.51
CA TYR A 63 -14.84 -7.68 -18.95
C TYR A 63 -14.19 -8.40 -17.76
N GLU A 64 -14.37 -9.72 -17.62
CA GLU A 64 -13.96 -10.49 -16.43
C GLU A 64 -12.44 -10.43 -16.17
N ASN A 65 -11.64 -10.20 -17.21
CA ASN A 65 -10.17 -10.05 -17.11
C ASN A 65 -9.74 -8.66 -16.62
N GLU A 66 -10.64 -7.67 -16.60
CA GLU A 66 -10.36 -6.30 -16.21
C GLU A 66 -10.84 -5.96 -14.78
N LEU A 67 -11.57 -6.87 -14.14
CA LEU A 67 -12.19 -6.68 -12.84
C LEU A 67 -11.49 -7.53 -11.77
N ALA A 68 -11.29 -7.00 -10.56
CA ALA A 68 -10.68 -7.74 -9.46
C ALA A 68 -11.53 -8.97 -9.08
N ARG A 69 -10.98 -10.15 -9.38
CA ARG A 69 -11.64 -11.47 -9.35
C ARG A 69 -11.75 -12.11 -7.99
N PHE A 70 -10.90 -11.71 -7.04
CA PHE A 70 -10.78 -12.46 -5.80
C PHE A 70 -10.33 -11.58 -4.65
N ARG A 71 -11.00 -11.68 -3.50
CA ARG A 71 -10.61 -10.97 -2.28
C ARG A 71 -9.89 -11.91 -1.33
N CYS A 72 -8.63 -11.62 -1.10
CA CYS A 72 -7.78 -12.30 -0.13
C CYS A 72 -7.68 -11.47 1.13
N ARG A 73 -7.57 -12.13 2.28
CA ARG A 73 -7.29 -11.45 3.54
C ARG A 73 -5.86 -10.90 3.57
N LYS A 74 -4.89 -11.68 3.09
CA LYS A 74 -3.47 -11.29 3.19
C LYS A 74 -2.66 -11.83 2.03
N ILE A 75 -1.74 -11.01 1.52
CA ILE A 75 -0.57 -11.47 0.77
C ILE A 75 0.69 -11.17 1.59
N SER A 76 1.64 -12.10 1.61
CA SER A 76 2.94 -11.88 2.21
C SER A 76 4.02 -12.49 1.35
N ILE A 77 5.11 -11.78 1.15
CA ILE A 77 6.30 -12.31 0.48
C ILE A 77 7.34 -12.60 1.54
N VAL A 78 7.69 -13.87 1.70
CA VAL A 78 8.57 -14.34 2.79
C VAL A 78 9.71 -15.21 2.28
N GLU A 79 10.84 -15.13 2.98
CA GLU A 79 12.01 -15.96 2.75
C GLU A 79 11.78 -17.38 3.28
N LYS A 80 12.41 -18.39 2.64
CA LYS A 80 12.24 -19.83 2.98
C LYS A 80 12.42 -20.16 4.47
N ARG A 81 13.33 -19.49 5.19
CA ARG A 81 13.61 -19.78 6.61
C ARG A 81 12.38 -19.61 7.50
N SER A 82 11.49 -18.71 7.14
CA SER A 82 10.26 -18.43 7.86
C SER A 82 9.21 -19.54 7.73
N LEU A 83 9.45 -20.56 6.90
CA LEU A 83 8.44 -21.54 6.52
C LEU A 83 8.50 -22.88 7.24
N LYS A 84 9.44 -23.08 8.17
CA LYS A 84 9.47 -24.30 9.00
C LYS A 84 8.14 -24.57 9.74
N LEU A 85 7.27 -23.58 9.82
CA LEU A 85 5.97 -23.62 10.52
C LEU A 85 4.77 -23.93 9.61
N TYR A 86 4.95 -24.09 8.30
CA TYR A 86 3.81 -24.23 7.38
C TYR A 86 3.85 -25.50 6.54
N LYS A 87 2.66 -26.08 6.29
CA LYS A 87 2.48 -27.16 5.31
C LYS A 87 2.46 -26.55 3.91
N ILE A 88 3.43 -26.93 3.09
CA ILE A 88 3.50 -26.52 1.69
C ILE A 88 2.44 -27.31 0.92
N GLY A 89 1.34 -26.66 0.57
CA GLY A 89 0.40 -27.18 -0.40
C GLY A 89 0.92 -26.90 -1.81
N ASN A 90 1.08 -27.93 -2.63
CA ASN A 90 1.26 -27.75 -4.07
C ASN A 90 -0.12 -27.34 -4.62
N MET A 91 -0.30 -26.09 -5.00
CA MET A 91 -1.53 -25.73 -5.70
C MET A 91 -1.52 -26.41 -7.08
N GLY A 92 -2.64 -27.06 -7.39
CA GLY A 92 -2.83 -27.83 -8.61
C GLY A 92 -2.68 -26.99 -9.87
N CYS A 93 -2.15 -27.64 -10.90
CA CYS A 93 -1.76 -27.12 -12.20
C CYS A 93 -2.86 -26.45 -13.07
N GLU A 94 -3.98 -25.98 -12.51
CA GLU A 94 -5.06 -25.42 -13.33
C GLU A 94 -4.66 -24.11 -14.02
N TYR A 95 -3.71 -23.36 -13.46
CA TYR A 95 -3.17 -22.15 -14.08
C TYR A 95 -2.28 -22.43 -15.29
N TYR A 96 -1.71 -23.63 -15.41
CA TYR A 96 -0.93 -23.99 -16.61
C TYR A 96 -1.82 -24.05 -17.86
N LYS A 97 -3.13 -24.32 -17.71
CA LYS A 97 -4.10 -24.27 -18.81
C LYS A 97 -4.25 -22.87 -19.41
N ARG A 98 -3.78 -21.82 -18.73
CA ARG A 98 -3.75 -20.45 -19.26
C ARG A 98 -2.47 -20.10 -19.98
N LEU A 99 -1.42 -20.91 -19.88
CA LEU A 99 -0.14 -20.62 -20.54
C LEU A 99 -0.28 -20.57 -22.07
N ASP A 100 -1.14 -21.43 -22.62
CA ASP A 100 -1.43 -21.49 -24.06
C ASP A 100 -2.05 -20.21 -24.61
N LYS A 101 -2.53 -19.30 -23.74
CA LYS A 101 -3.12 -18.02 -24.14
C LYS A 101 -2.09 -16.90 -24.29
N PHE A 102 -0.85 -17.08 -23.84
CA PHE A 102 0.20 -16.09 -23.98
C PHE A 102 0.92 -16.28 -25.31
N SER A 103 0.42 -15.64 -26.37
CA SER A 103 1.21 -15.44 -27.58
C SER A 103 2.31 -14.41 -27.30
N LEU A 104 3.55 -14.85 -27.11
CA LEU A 104 4.71 -13.97 -27.02
C LEU A 104 5.17 -13.58 -28.43
N SER A 105 5.45 -12.31 -28.66
CA SER A 105 6.16 -11.89 -29.87
C SER A 105 7.64 -12.26 -29.79
N ASP A 106 8.30 -12.40 -30.95
CA ASP A 106 9.74 -12.68 -31.02
C ASP A 106 10.56 -11.61 -30.27
N GLU A 107 10.10 -10.35 -30.32
CA GLU A 107 10.72 -9.25 -29.59
C GLU A 107 10.65 -9.46 -28.06
N MET A 108 9.50 -9.89 -27.53
CA MET A 108 9.35 -10.19 -26.10
C MET A 108 10.21 -11.39 -25.70
N ILE A 109 10.24 -12.45 -26.52
CA ILE A 109 11.09 -13.62 -26.27
C ILE A 109 12.55 -13.21 -26.18
N ASN A 110 13.02 -12.38 -27.12
CA ASN A 110 14.40 -11.88 -27.11
C ASN A 110 14.70 -11.03 -25.86
N LYS A 111 13.81 -10.11 -25.48
CA LYS A 111 13.95 -9.32 -24.24
C LYS A 111 14.02 -10.20 -22.99
N TRP A 112 13.21 -11.24 -22.93
CA TRP A 112 13.22 -12.17 -21.80
C TRP A 112 14.48 -13.02 -21.78
N GLN A 113 14.99 -13.44 -22.94
CA GLN A 113 16.24 -14.17 -23.03
C GLN A 113 17.42 -13.32 -22.54
N ILE A 114 17.49 -12.05 -22.94
CA ILE A 114 18.50 -11.10 -22.44
C ILE A 114 18.43 -10.99 -20.91
N ALA A 115 17.24 -10.83 -20.34
CA ALA A 115 17.06 -10.76 -18.89
C ALA A 115 17.51 -12.03 -18.14
N ILE A 116 17.29 -13.20 -18.74
CA ILE A 116 17.75 -14.50 -18.23
C ILE A 116 19.28 -14.58 -18.28
N ASP A 117 19.88 -14.19 -19.41
CA ASP A 117 21.33 -14.22 -19.62
C ASP A 117 22.06 -13.26 -18.66
N GLU A 118 21.48 -12.08 -18.42
CA GLU A 118 21.94 -11.09 -17.43
C GLU A 118 21.61 -11.49 -15.98
N ARG A 119 20.83 -12.56 -15.79
CA ARG A 119 20.40 -13.10 -14.49
C ARG A 119 19.65 -12.08 -13.63
N ILE A 120 18.77 -11.29 -14.24
CA ILE A 120 17.93 -10.32 -13.53
C ILE A 120 17.03 -11.08 -12.52
N PRO A 121 17.05 -10.73 -11.23
CA PRO A 121 16.29 -11.45 -10.23
C PRO A 121 14.80 -11.10 -10.30
N ASN A 122 13.95 -12.09 -10.03
CA ASN A 122 12.49 -11.93 -9.93
C ASN A 122 12.07 -11.08 -8.72
N PHE A 123 12.91 -11.07 -7.69
CA PHE A 123 12.67 -10.41 -6.42
C PHE A 123 13.90 -9.61 -6.00
N ILE A 124 13.68 -8.45 -5.39
CA ILE A 124 14.72 -7.78 -4.63
C ILE A 124 14.67 -8.37 -3.22
N CYS A 125 15.69 -9.18 -2.92
CA CYS A 125 15.89 -9.81 -1.61
C CYS A 125 17.14 -9.23 -0.98
N LEU A 126 17.06 -8.81 0.28
CA LEU A 126 18.25 -8.30 0.99
C LEU A 126 19.19 -9.40 1.46
N ASN A 127 18.72 -10.63 1.42
CA ASN A 127 19.48 -11.79 1.80
C ASN A 127 19.51 -12.74 0.62
N ASN A 128 20.68 -13.34 0.36
CA ASN A 128 20.90 -14.28 -0.74
C ASN A 128 20.19 -15.61 -0.50
N TYR A 129 18.87 -15.64 -0.70
CA TYR A 129 18.08 -16.87 -0.66
C TYR A 129 17.75 -17.38 -2.06
N PRO A 130 17.69 -18.71 -2.25
CA PRO A 130 17.37 -19.29 -3.56
C PRO A 130 15.87 -19.34 -3.86
N TYR A 131 15.00 -19.14 -2.86
CA TYR A 131 13.55 -19.26 -3.03
C TYR A 131 12.81 -18.23 -2.19
N VAL A 132 11.76 -17.69 -2.78
CA VAL A 132 10.79 -16.80 -2.16
C VAL A 132 9.43 -17.46 -2.18
N TYR A 133 8.65 -17.23 -1.13
CA TYR A 133 7.30 -17.74 -1.05
C TYR A 133 6.31 -16.61 -1.00
N VAL A 134 5.35 -16.66 -1.91
CA VAL A 134 4.17 -15.81 -1.85
C VAL A 134 3.10 -16.57 -1.09
N VAL A 135 2.71 -16.02 0.05
CA VAL A 135 1.70 -16.59 0.93
C VAL A 135 0.41 -15.81 0.71
N VAL A 136 -0.62 -16.49 0.22
CA VAL A 136 -1.95 -15.92 0.05
C VAL A 136 -2.89 -16.56 1.06
N LYS A 137 -3.52 -15.72 1.90
CA LYS A 137 -4.50 -16.14 2.89
C LYS A 137 -5.89 -15.73 2.45
N GLU A 138 -6.76 -16.71 2.25
CA GLU A 138 -8.18 -16.50 1.99
C GLU A 138 -8.95 -16.22 3.29
N HIS A 139 -10.09 -15.53 3.20
CA HIS A 139 -10.96 -15.25 4.36
C HIS A 139 -11.63 -16.49 4.94
N SER A 140 -12.01 -17.43 4.09
CA SER A 140 -12.83 -18.60 4.41
C SER A 140 -12.01 -19.81 4.89
N MET A 141 -10.71 -19.85 4.57
CA MET A 141 -9.88 -21.03 4.75
C MET A 141 -8.99 -20.90 6.00
N SER A 142 -8.94 -21.99 6.77
CA SER A 142 -7.92 -22.20 7.80
C SER A 142 -6.52 -22.45 7.20
N GLN A 143 -6.43 -22.59 5.88
CA GLN A 143 -5.21 -22.95 5.17
C GLN A 143 -4.65 -21.75 4.40
N ASN A 144 -3.36 -21.49 4.60
CA ASN A 144 -2.61 -20.54 3.80
C ASN A 144 -2.17 -21.24 2.51
N ILE A 145 -2.21 -20.55 1.38
CA ILE A 145 -1.68 -21.05 0.13
C ILE A 145 -0.25 -20.55 -0.02
N PHE A 146 0.69 -21.46 -0.29
CA PHE A 146 2.12 -21.14 -0.42
C PHE A 146 2.56 -21.38 -1.85
N TYR A 147 3.10 -20.33 -2.48
CA TYR A 147 3.67 -20.43 -3.80
C TYR A 147 5.17 -20.27 -3.72
N LYS A 148 5.89 -21.36 -3.99
CA LYS A 148 7.33 -21.33 -4.12
C LYS A 148 7.68 -20.78 -5.50
N LEU A 149 8.18 -19.55 -5.54
CA LEU A 149 8.64 -18.92 -6.77
C LEU A 149 10.18 -18.90 -6.81
N PRO A 150 10.78 -19.14 -7.98
CA PRO A 150 12.23 -19.09 -8.12
C PRO A 150 12.69 -17.63 -8.02
N THR A 151 13.84 -17.38 -7.39
CA THR A 151 14.36 -16.01 -7.22
C THR A 151 14.89 -15.39 -8.49
N ARG A 152 15.14 -16.22 -9.50
CA ARG A 152 15.50 -15.86 -10.87
C ARG A 152 14.86 -16.89 -11.79
N SER A 153 14.59 -16.50 -13.03
CA SER A 153 14.12 -17.44 -14.04
C SER A 153 15.31 -17.94 -14.84
N ASP A 154 15.42 -19.25 -15.00
CA ASP A 154 16.54 -19.87 -15.74
C ASP A 154 16.19 -20.11 -17.23
N ASN A 155 14.91 -19.96 -17.60
CA ASN A 155 14.43 -20.14 -18.97
C ASN A 155 13.09 -19.40 -19.22
N ILE A 156 12.68 -19.33 -20.48
CA ILE A 156 11.45 -18.64 -20.93
C ILE A 156 10.19 -19.25 -20.32
N ALA A 157 10.14 -20.57 -20.09
CA ALA A 157 8.99 -21.21 -19.48
C ALA A 157 8.80 -20.76 -18.01
N GLU A 158 9.89 -20.58 -17.27
CA GLU A 158 9.84 -20.01 -15.91
C GLU A 158 9.40 -18.54 -15.90
N MET A 159 9.86 -17.74 -16.87
CA MET A 159 9.37 -16.36 -17.05
C MET A 159 7.87 -16.31 -17.33
N LEU A 160 7.36 -17.22 -18.19
CA LEU A 160 5.93 -17.34 -18.48
C LEU A 160 5.12 -17.70 -17.24
N ILE A 161 5.59 -18.67 -16.45
CA ILE A 161 4.98 -19.04 -15.18
C ILE A 161 4.93 -17.82 -14.25
N PHE A 162 6.05 -17.12 -14.10
CA PHE A 162 6.15 -15.97 -13.21
C PHE A 162 5.23 -14.81 -13.66
N ARG A 163 5.16 -14.50 -14.96
CA ARG A 163 4.19 -13.54 -15.51
C ARG A 163 2.75 -13.96 -15.23
N CYS A 164 2.39 -15.21 -15.53
CA CYS A 164 1.04 -15.73 -15.28
C CYS A 164 0.65 -15.57 -13.80
N TRP A 165 1.60 -15.81 -12.89
CA TRP A 165 1.40 -15.56 -11.46
C TRP A 165 1.13 -14.10 -11.14
N LEU A 166 1.94 -13.19 -11.66
CA LEU A 166 1.75 -11.74 -11.45
C LEU A 166 0.38 -11.29 -12.00
N GLU A 167 -0.04 -11.77 -13.17
CA GLU A 167 -1.38 -11.49 -13.71
C GLU A 167 -2.52 -12.05 -12.83
N CYS A 168 -2.31 -13.20 -12.19
CA CYS A 168 -3.30 -13.73 -11.26
C CYS A 168 -3.37 -12.87 -9.99
N LEU A 169 -2.23 -12.40 -9.49
CA LEU A 169 -2.16 -11.53 -8.32
C LEU A 169 -2.74 -10.13 -8.61
N SER A 170 -2.56 -9.57 -9.81
CA SER A 170 -3.15 -8.28 -10.18
C SER A 170 -4.67 -8.33 -10.26
N ASN A 171 -5.21 -9.49 -10.61
CA ASN A 171 -6.63 -9.81 -10.55
C ASN A 171 -7.16 -10.06 -9.12
N CYS A 172 -6.34 -9.92 -8.08
CA CYS A 172 -6.76 -10.07 -6.70
C CYS A 172 -6.79 -8.72 -5.96
N SER A 173 -7.61 -8.65 -4.92
CA SER A 173 -7.61 -7.57 -3.91
C SER A 173 -7.23 -8.14 -2.56
N PHE A 174 -6.38 -7.43 -1.82
CA PHE A 174 -5.88 -7.88 -0.53
C PHE A 174 -6.30 -6.93 0.58
N ASP A 175 -6.77 -7.44 1.73
CA ASP A 175 -6.95 -6.55 2.88
C ASP A 175 -5.60 -6.08 3.40
N VAL A 176 -4.59 -6.96 3.40
CA VAL A 176 -3.23 -6.69 3.87
C VAL A 176 -2.19 -7.22 2.90
N ALA A 177 -1.25 -6.39 2.48
CA ALA A 177 -0.04 -6.80 1.77
C ALA A 177 1.19 -6.55 2.67
N GLU A 178 1.92 -7.61 2.99
CA GLU A 178 3.09 -7.54 3.87
C GLU A 178 4.37 -7.87 3.11
N PHE A 179 5.32 -6.95 3.14
CA PHE A 179 6.61 -7.07 2.47
C PHE A 179 7.73 -7.05 3.50
N ASN A 180 8.27 -8.23 3.82
CA ASN A 180 9.33 -8.39 4.81
C ASN A 180 10.63 -8.83 4.12
N LYS A 181 11.55 -7.88 3.92
CA LYS A 181 12.89 -8.07 3.29
C LYS A 181 12.89 -8.54 1.84
N VAL A 182 11.71 -8.82 1.28
CA VAL A 182 11.52 -9.27 -0.09
C VAL A 182 10.35 -8.54 -0.72
N ILE A 183 10.56 -8.11 -1.96
CA ILE A 183 9.58 -7.48 -2.85
C ILE A 183 9.78 -8.01 -4.27
N PHE A 184 8.79 -7.85 -5.13
CA PHE A 184 8.98 -8.09 -6.56
C PHE A 184 9.95 -7.06 -7.15
N ASN A 185 10.81 -7.50 -8.06
CA ASN A 185 11.72 -6.57 -8.74
C ASN A 185 10.91 -5.71 -9.75
N PRO A 186 10.87 -4.37 -9.65
CA PRO A 186 10.17 -3.55 -10.62
C PRO A 186 10.73 -3.68 -12.05
N GLU A 187 12.03 -3.96 -12.20
CA GLU A 187 12.67 -4.15 -13.50
C GLU A 187 12.14 -5.41 -14.21
N ILE A 188 12.05 -6.53 -13.49
CA ILE A 188 11.50 -7.76 -14.09
C ILE A 188 10.02 -7.57 -14.48
N ILE A 189 9.25 -6.81 -13.69
CA ILE A 189 7.85 -6.52 -14.02
C ILE A 189 7.78 -5.74 -15.35
N LYS A 190 8.61 -4.71 -15.54
CA LYS A 190 8.70 -3.98 -16.82
C LYS A 190 9.05 -4.91 -17.98
N ILE A 191 9.98 -5.85 -17.78
CA ILE A 191 10.38 -6.82 -18.81
C ILE A 191 9.21 -7.77 -19.17
N LEU A 192 8.46 -8.25 -18.17
CA LEU A 192 7.37 -9.21 -18.38
C LEU A 192 6.13 -8.57 -19.04
N PHE A 193 5.84 -7.32 -18.71
CA PHE A 193 4.62 -6.62 -19.12
C PHE A 193 4.83 -5.55 -20.20
N GLY A 194 6.08 -5.25 -20.55
CA GLY A 194 6.43 -4.18 -21.48
C GLY A 194 6.13 -2.78 -20.93
N GLU A 195 6.11 -1.79 -21.81
CA GLU A 195 5.93 -0.37 -21.43
C GLU A 195 4.56 -0.07 -20.82
N ASN A 196 3.56 -0.90 -21.11
CA ASN A 196 2.19 -0.71 -20.63
C ASN A 196 2.02 -1.00 -19.13
N ASN A 197 3.04 -1.57 -18.44
CA ASN A 197 3.08 -1.78 -16.98
C ASN A 197 1.75 -2.24 -16.37
N SER A 198 1.12 -3.26 -16.96
CA SER A 198 -0.24 -3.66 -16.56
C SER A 198 -0.33 -4.36 -15.20
N PHE A 199 0.80 -4.68 -14.57
CA PHE A 199 0.80 -5.27 -13.23
C PHE A 199 0.58 -4.21 -12.16
N GLN A 200 -0.52 -4.34 -11.44
CA GLN A 200 -0.85 -3.58 -10.25
C GLN A 200 -1.43 -4.51 -9.18
N LEU A 201 -0.88 -4.47 -7.98
CA LEU A 201 -1.36 -5.22 -6.82
C LEU A 201 -2.29 -4.32 -5.99
N ASN A 202 -3.55 -4.73 -5.88
CA ASN A 202 -4.59 -3.97 -5.21
C ASN A 202 -4.68 -4.34 -3.73
N THR A 203 -4.48 -3.38 -2.82
CA THR A 203 -4.48 -3.66 -1.38
C THR A 203 -5.07 -2.53 -0.54
N PHE A 204 -5.73 -2.89 0.55
CA PHE A 204 -6.27 -1.89 1.49
C PHE A 204 -5.20 -1.41 2.47
N TYR A 205 -4.42 -2.33 3.02
CA TYR A 205 -3.38 -2.05 4.00
C TYR A 205 -2.03 -2.61 3.54
N VAL A 206 -0.96 -1.83 3.66
CA VAL A 206 0.40 -2.29 3.37
C VAL A 206 1.24 -2.24 4.63
N VAL A 207 2.01 -3.30 4.87
CA VAL A 207 3.04 -3.33 5.92
C VAL A 207 4.40 -3.48 5.24
N LEU A 208 5.24 -2.47 5.41
CA LEU A 208 6.60 -2.42 4.90
C LEU A 208 7.59 -2.51 6.06
N PHE A 209 8.50 -3.46 5.98
CA PHE A 209 9.65 -3.47 6.87
C PHE A 209 10.83 -2.73 6.21
N TYR A 210 11.45 -1.82 6.96
CA TYR A 210 12.53 -0.88 6.58
C TYR A 210 13.40 -1.32 5.43
N ARG A 211 13.88 -2.54 5.57
CA ARG A 211 14.88 -3.18 4.74
C ARG A 211 14.51 -3.15 3.23
N ASN A 212 13.25 -2.94 2.88
CA ASN A 212 12.75 -2.80 1.52
C ASN A 212 12.74 -1.36 0.95
N ILE A 213 13.58 -0.42 1.41
CA ILE A 213 13.63 0.95 0.84
C ILE A 213 13.91 0.96 -0.68
N PHE A 214 14.65 -0.04 -1.19
CA PHE A 214 14.87 -0.22 -2.63
C PHE A 214 13.58 -0.53 -3.41
N GLY A 215 12.48 -0.81 -2.70
CA GLY A 215 11.17 -1.09 -3.25
C GLY A 215 10.26 0.11 -3.45
N LEU A 216 10.70 1.33 -3.17
CA LEU A 216 9.88 2.52 -3.39
C LEU A 216 9.33 2.58 -4.82
N GLU A 217 10.16 2.25 -5.82
CA GLU A 217 9.72 2.21 -7.21
C GLU A 217 8.61 1.18 -7.43
N PHE A 218 8.70 0.01 -6.79
CA PHE A 218 7.64 -0.99 -6.83
C PHE A 218 6.36 -0.47 -6.19
N PHE A 219 6.44 0.17 -5.02
CA PHE A 219 5.26 0.70 -4.33
C PHE A 219 4.58 1.81 -5.12
N LYS A 220 5.36 2.67 -5.76
CA LYS A 220 4.89 3.78 -6.58
C LYS A 220 4.15 3.29 -7.83
N ASN A 221 4.73 2.31 -8.53
CA ASN A 221 4.29 1.95 -9.87
C ASN A 221 3.38 0.72 -9.90
N HIS A 222 3.45 -0.14 -8.87
CA HIS A 222 2.81 -1.46 -8.90
C HIS A 222 1.92 -1.74 -7.68
N LEU A 223 1.76 -0.82 -6.74
CA LEU A 223 0.74 -0.95 -5.67
C LEU A 223 -0.38 0.08 -5.82
N ALA A 224 -1.62 -0.38 -5.77
CA ALA A 224 -2.78 0.47 -5.52
C ALA A 224 -3.19 0.33 -4.04
N ILE A 225 -2.98 1.39 -3.26
CA ILE A 225 -3.23 1.40 -1.81
C ILE A 225 -4.46 2.25 -1.51
N TYR A 226 -5.52 1.62 -0.98
CA TYR A 226 -6.79 2.30 -0.73
C TYR A 226 -6.96 2.82 0.70
N GLY A 227 -6.26 2.22 1.67
CA GLY A 227 -6.38 2.55 3.08
C GLY A 227 -5.13 3.26 3.59
N TYR A 228 -4.15 2.49 4.04
CA TYR A 228 -2.96 3.04 4.66
C TYR A 228 -1.73 2.16 4.45
N ILE A 229 -0.56 2.75 4.65
CA ILE A 229 0.74 2.08 4.61
C ILE A 229 1.40 2.23 5.99
N ASP A 230 1.81 1.13 6.60
CA ASP A 230 2.58 1.09 7.85
C ASP A 230 4.02 0.72 7.52
N ILE A 231 4.93 1.63 7.82
CA ILE A 231 6.36 1.50 7.54
C ILE A 231 7.08 1.32 8.86
N ASP A 232 7.64 0.13 9.06
CA ASP A 232 8.40 -0.23 10.23
C ASP A 232 9.89 0.09 10.02
N LEU A 233 10.36 1.16 10.68
CA LEU A 233 11.73 1.67 10.65
C LEU A 233 12.53 1.33 11.92
N ILE A 234 12.07 0.35 12.72
CA ILE A 234 12.68 0.02 14.02
C ILE A 234 14.16 -0.39 13.91
N TYR A 235 14.59 -0.97 12.78
CA TYR A 235 15.94 -1.53 12.60
C TYR A 235 16.81 -0.76 11.59
N MET A 236 16.54 0.52 11.40
CA MET A 236 17.25 1.39 10.46
C MET A 236 18.32 2.22 11.17
N ASP A 237 19.45 2.45 10.52
CA ASP A 237 20.49 3.38 11.00
C ASP A 237 19.98 4.83 10.84
N SER A 238 20.41 5.74 11.71
CA SER A 238 19.72 7.03 11.90
C SER A 238 19.76 7.99 10.69
N LEU A 239 20.88 8.08 9.97
CA LEU A 239 21.05 9.04 8.86
C LEU A 239 20.19 8.69 7.64
N ASP A 240 20.02 7.41 7.33
CA ASP A 240 19.18 7.00 6.21
C ASP A 240 17.69 7.28 6.49
N LYS A 241 17.28 7.34 7.78
CA LYS A 241 15.86 7.52 8.19
C LYS A 241 15.31 8.84 7.70
N SER A 242 16.04 9.92 7.93
CA SER A 242 15.55 11.27 7.66
C SER A 242 15.28 11.46 6.18
N ASP A 243 16.21 11.07 5.33
CA ASP A 243 16.10 11.28 3.88
C ASP A 243 15.00 10.41 3.28
N PHE A 244 14.88 9.16 3.74
CA PHE A 244 13.80 8.27 3.32
C PHE A 244 12.43 8.79 3.76
N ILE A 245 12.28 9.15 5.04
CA ILE A 245 11.02 9.70 5.58
C ILE A 245 10.68 10.97 4.81
N LEU A 246 11.62 11.90 4.66
CA LEU A 246 11.41 13.09 3.86
C LEU A 246 10.99 12.72 2.45
N ASN A 247 11.73 11.91 1.71
CA ASN A 247 11.38 11.54 0.34
C ASN A 247 9.94 11.02 0.21
N ILE A 248 9.53 10.09 1.08
CA ILE A 248 8.13 9.62 1.11
C ILE A 248 7.15 10.78 1.36
N PHE A 249 7.47 11.70 2.27
CA PHE A 249 6.62 12.85 2.60
C PHE A 249 6.56 13.89 1.48
N LEU A 250 7.70 14.12 0.81
CA LEU A 250 7.94 15.30 -0.02
C LEU A 250 7.50 15.10 -1.46
N THR A 251 7.80 13.93 -2.01
CA THR A 251 7.65 13.70 -3.45
C THR A 251 6.44 12.84 -3.76
N GLU A 252 6.11 11.92 -2.86
CA GLU A 252 5.20 10.82 -3.17
C GLU A 252 4.01 10.69 -2.21
N GLY A 253 3.92 11.56 -1.19
CA GLY A 253 2.89 11.50 -0.16
C GLY A 253 1.45 11.46 -0.70
N LYS A 254 1.18 12.15 -1.81
CA LYS A 254 -0.15 12.15 -2.46
C LYS A 254 -0.62 10.77 -2.95
N LEU A 255 0.31 9.83 -3.16
CA LEU A 255 -0.02 8.47 -3.60
C LEU A 255 -0.64 7.65 -2.48
N PHE A 256 -0.42 8.07 -1.23
CA PHE A 256 -0.83 7.32 -0.05
C PHE A 256 -1.93 8.07 0.69
N PRO A 257 -3.11 7.46 0.92
CA PRO A 257 -4.18 8.14 1.66
C PRO A 257 -3.75 8.43 3.10
N HIS A 258 -3.10 7.47 3.75
CA HIS A 258 -2.60 7.59 5.12
C HIS A 258 -1.31 6.80 5.30
N ILE A 259 -0.32 7.41 5.95
CA ILE A 259 0.97 6.78 6.26
C ILE A 259 1.08 6.61 7.77
N ILE A 260 1.51 5.43 8.21
CA ILE A 260 1.88 5.13 9.58
C ILE A 260 3.37 4.79 9.54
N ILE A 261 4.16 5.39 10.43
CA ILE A 261 5.59 5.10 10.53
C ILE A 261 5.88 4.66 11.95
N SER A 262 6.33 3.43 12.11
CA SER A 262 6.76 2.89 13.39
C SER A 262 8.27 3.08 13.49
N ILE A 263 8.73 3.94 14.39
CA ILE A 263 10.16 4.24 14.56
C ILE A 263 10.56 3.86 15.97
N LYS A 264 11.66 3.12 16.09
CA LYS A 264 12.45 3.04 17.31
C LYS A 264 13.77 3.74 17.02
N LEU A 265 14.01 4.83 17.73
CA LEU A 265 15.30 5.49 17.69
C LEU A 265 16.19 4.80 18.72
N ASP A 266 17.44 4.57 18.35
CA ASP A 266 18.45 4.17 19.32
C ASP A 266 18.79 5.40 20.17
N SER A 267 19.21 5.22 21.41
CA SER A 267 19.43 6.30 22.39
C SER A 267 20.49 7.32 21.96
N THR A 268 21.16 7.10 20.83
CA THR A 268 22.21 7.94 20.27
C THR A 268 21.68 9.02 19.32
N TYR A 269 20.44 8.94 18.86
CA TYR A 269 19.87 9.91 17.93
C TYR A 269 18.75 10.70 18.61
N SER A 270 18.93 12.01 18.75
CA SER A 270 17.94 12.83 19.43
C SER A 270 16.63 12.83 18.63
N GLU A 271 15.57 12.41 19.29
CA GLU A 271 14.27 12.22 18.66
C GLU A 271 13.68 13.56 18.20
N GLY A 272 14.14 14.63 18.86
CA GLY A 272 13.93 16.02 18.49
C GLY A 272 14.49 16.41 17.11
N GLU A 273 15.53 15.79 16.56
CA GLU A 273 16.08 16.17 15.24
C GLU A 273 15.13 15.82 14.10
N LEU A 274 14.65 14.57 14.05
CA LEU A 274 13.69 14.14 13.04
C LEU A 274 12.40 14.95 13.13
N HIS A 275 11.94 15.20 14.36
CA HIS A 275 10.79 16.03 14.64
C HIS A 275 10.94 17.47 14.08
N LYS A 276 12.04 18.15 14.44
CA LYS A 276 12.35 19.50 13.95
C LYS A 276 12.44 19.53 12.43
N LEU A 277 13.08 18.53 11.84
CA LEU A 277 13.25 18.40 10.39
C LEU A 277 11.90 18.24 9.68
N ILE A 278 10.98 17.42 10.20
CA ILE A 278 9.62 17.27 9.66
C ILE A 278 8.83 18.59 9.78
N LEU A 279 8.84 19.23 10.96
CA LEU A 279 8.09 20.49 11.16
C LEU A 279 8.65 21.63 10.28
N ASN A 280 9.97 21.80 10.28
CA ASN A 280 10.63 22.79 9.45
C ASN A 280 10.29 22.56 7.98
N HIS A 281 10.27 21.31 7.53
CA HIS A 281 9.88 20.99 6.16
C HIS A 281 8.42 21.39 5.88
N ILE A 282 7.47 21.03 6.74
CA ILE A 282 6.06 21.40 6.57
C ILE A 282 5.88 22.92 6.48
N GLU A 283 6.63 23.69 7.27
CA GLU A 283 6.57 25.14 7.27
C GLU A 283 7.21 25.76 6.02
N THR A 284 8.33 25.22 5.57
CA THR A 284 9.17 25.85 4.52
C THR A 284 9.00 25.23 3.14
N SER A 285 8.28 24.12 2.99
CA SER A 285 8.10 23.46 1.70
C SER A 285 7.42 24.38 0.69
N THR A 286 8.00 24.50 -0.50
CA THR A 286 7.38 25.21 -1.64
C THR A 286 6.42 24.31 -2.42
N ASN A 287 6.56 22.99 -2.32
CA ASN A 287 5.73 22.00 -3.00
C ASN A 287 4.81 21.27 -2.03
N CYS A 288 3.94 22.01 -1.35
CA CYS A 288 3.02 21.41 -0.39
C CYS A 288 1.83 20.66 -1.03
N SER A 289 1.78 20.58 -2.37
CA SER A 289 0.79 19.76 -3.11
C SER A 289 1.01 18.26 -2.95
N ASN A 290 2.26 17.85 -2.71
CA ASN A 290 2.64 16.44 -2.54
C ASN A 290 2.59 15.96 -1.08
N ILE A 291 2.37 16.86 -0.11
CA ILE A 291 2.24 16.48 1.30
C ILE A 291 1.01 15.60 1.47
N VAL A 292 1.25 14.38 1.95
CA VAL A 292 0.23 13.38 2.28
C VAL A 292 -0.83 13.92 3.23
N SER A 293 -2.07 13.45 3.05
CA SER A 293 -3.24 13.96 3.79
C SER A 293 -3.15 13.69 5.30
N SER A 294 -2.58 12.55 5.71
CA SER A 294 -2.39 12.22 7.11
C SER A 294 -1.23 11.25 7.33
N ILE A 295 -0.45 11.52 8.37
CA ILE A 295 0.70 10.72 8.78
C ILE A 295 0.67 10.51 10.27
N GLU A 296 0.98 9.31 10.72
CA GLU A 296 1.05 8.94 12.13
C GLU A 296 2.37 8.25 12.42
N PHE A 297 3.18 8.87 13.26
CA PHE A 297 4.38 8.26 13.81
C PHE A 297 4.02 7.53 15.10
N LYS A 298 4.31 6.23 15.17
CA LYS A 298 4.37 5.47 16.42
C LYS A 298 5.80 5.55 16.92
N VAL A 299 5.97 6.25 18.03
CA VAL A 299 7.27 6.65 18.57
C VAL A 299 7.28 6.40 20.08
N CYS A 300 8.46 6.43 20.68
CA CYS A 300 8.63 6.38 22.13
C CYS A 300 9.46 7.59 22.55
N TRP A 301 8.92 8.80 22.36
CA TRP A 301 9.70 10.01 22.55
C TRP A 301 9.68 10.54 23.98
N ASP A 302 10.84 10.66 24.62
CA ASP A 302 10.93 11.12 26.02
C ASP A 302 10.35 12.54 26.18
N HIS A 303 9.57 12.75 27.25
CA HIS A 303 8.87 14.02 27.47
C HIS A 303 9.81 15.20 27.58
N GLU A 304 10.97 15.04 28.24
CA GLU A 304 11.90 16.15 28.49
C GLU A 304 12.43 16.75 27.19
N GLU A 305 12.63 15.93 26.16
CA GLU A 305 13.05 16.42 24.84
C GLU A 305 11.94 17.21 24.15
N LEU A 306 10.67 16.79 24.30
CA LEU A 306 9.51 17.44 23.70
C LEU A 306 8.99 18.65 24.48
N GLY A 307 9.14 18.66 25.80
CA GLY A 307 8.79 19.79 26.66
C GLY A 307 9.56 21.06 26.30
N ASN A 308 10.74 20.88 25.68
CA ASN A 308 11.59 21.95 25.15
C ASN A 308 11.42 22.20 23.65
N VAL A 309 10.49 21.52 22.97
CA VAL A 309 10.18 21.85 21.58
C VAL A 309 9.49 23.21 21.59
N GLU A 310 10.27 24.25 21.33
CA GLU A 310 9.76 25.57 21.00
C GLU A 310 8.82 25.42 19.81
N LEU A 311 7.53 25.52 20.07
CA LEU A 311 6.53 25.55 19.02
C LEU A 311 6.84 26.74 18.11
N SER A 312 6.69 26.54 16.81
CA SER A 312 6.79 27.63 15.85
C SER A 312 5.91 28.80 16.31
N LYS A 313 6.41 30.03 16.17
CA LYS A 313 5.65 31.26 16.48
C LYS A 313 4.33 31.35 15.69
N ARG A 314 4.19 30.52 14.65
CA ARG A 314 3.01 30.42 13.78
C ARG A 314 2.06 29.29 14.19
N ALA A 315 2.35 28.60 15.29
CA ALA A 315 1.45 27.62 15.87
C ALA A 315 0.18 28.33 16.40
N GLU A 316 -0.97 27.94 15.88
CA GLU A 316 -2.27 28.48 16.27
C GLU A 316 -3.10 27.45 17.04
N SER A 317 -4.01 27.92 17.90
CA SER A 317 -5.07 27.10 18.51
C SER A 317 -4.55 25.86 19.26
N ILE A 318 -3.86 26.09 20.38
CA ILE A 318 -3.38 25.01 21.23
C ILE A 318 -4.53 24.40 22.02
N GLU A 319 -4.84 23.13 21.75
CA GLU A 319 -5.83 22.35 22.49
C GLU A 319 -5.13 21.28 23.34
N LYS A 320 -5.47 21.21 24.62
CA LYS A 320 -5.06 20.13 25.52
C LYS A 320 -6.29 19.36 25.98
N THR A 321 -6.37 18.08 25.63
CA THR A 321 -7.48 17.21 26.06
C THR A 321 -6.96 15.94 26.69
N LYS A 322 -7.72 15.36 27.63
CA LYS A 322 -7.45 14.02 28.16
C LYS A 322 -8.33 13.02 27.42
N GLN A 323 -7.74 11.95 26.90
CA GLN A 323 -8.48 10.88 26.22
C GLN A 323 -7.93 9.51 26.62
N THR A 324 -8.80 8.52 26.70
CA THR A 324 -8.40 7.12 26.88
C THR A 324 -8.36 6.44 25.52
N PHE A 325 -7.22 5.87 25.15
CA PHE A 325 -7.03 5.14 23.90
C PHE A 325 -6.53 3.74 24.21
N LYS A 326 -7.29 2.70 23.79
CA LYS A 326 -6.99 1.29 24.08
C LYS A 326 -6.76 0.98 25.57
N GLY A 327 -7.46 1.67 26.46
CA GLY A 327 -7.35 1.50 27.92
C GLY A 327 -6.31 2.40 28.59
N GLU A 328 -5.41 3.01 27.84
CA GLU A 328 -4.35 3.88 28.35
C GLU A 328 -4.79 5.35 28.34
N LYS A 329 -4.52 6.09 29.41
CA LYS A 329 -4.84 7.52 29.52
C LYS A 329 -3.76 8.36 28.84
N HIS A 330 -4.19 9.21 27.91
CA HIS A 330 -3.31 10.10 27.17
C HIS A 330 -3.69 11.57 27.38
N ASN A 331 -2.68 12.43 27.50
CA ASN A 331 -2.83 13.85 27.22
C ASN A 331 -2.62 14.07 25.72
N ILE A 332 -3.60 14.64 25.03
CA ILE A 332 -3.48 14.98 23.62
C ILE A 332 -3.24 16.48 23.52
N PHE A 333 -2.10 16.84 22.93
CA PHE A 333 -1.74 18.22 22.59
C PHE A 333 -1.94 18.42 21.09
N LYS A 334 -2.74 19.41 20.68
CA LYS A 334 -2.94 19.75 19.27
C LYS A 334 -2.68 21.21 18.99
N TYR A 335 -2.15 21.50 17.80
CA TYR A 335 -2.02 22.85 17.29
C TYR A 335 -2.07 22.83 15.77
N LYS A 336 -2.42 23.97 15.18
CA LYS A 336 -2.43 24.19 13.75
C LYS A 336 -1.13 24.85 13.34
N LEU A 337 -0.61 24.48 12.18
CA LEU A 337 0.58 25.06 11.60
C LEU A 337 0.28 25.41 10.14
N SER A 338 0.57 26.65 9.76
CA SER A 338 0.40 27.12 8.38
C SER A 338 1.74 27.05 7.65
N ASN A 339 1.76 26.69 6.37
CA ASN A 339 2.99 26.78 5.56
C ASN A 339 3.36 28.27 5.30
N ILE A 340 4.65 28.60 5.25
CA ILE A 340 5.17 29.98 5.05
C ILE A 340 4.88 30.45 3.62
N ASN A 341 5.15 29.57 2.65
CA ASN A 341 5.03 29.88 1.23
C ASN A 341 3.59 29.75 0.71
N ASN A 342 2.74 28.99 1.40
CA ASN A 342 1.33 28.82 1.07
C ASN A 342 0.44 28.75 2.33
N PRO A 343 0.03 29.90 2.90
CA PRO A 343 -0.77 29.96 4.13
C PRO A 343 -2.15 29.27 4.05
N LYS A 344 -2.63 28.95 2.84
CA LYS A 344 -3.86 28.16 2.66
C LYS A 344 -3.66 26.70 3.05
N ILE A 345 -2.42 26.20 2.99
CA ILE A 345 -2.11 24.85 3.44
C ILE A 345 -1.85 24.90 4.93
N LYS A 346 -2.81 24.34 5.67
CA LYS A 346 -2.74 24.18 7.10
C LYS A 346 -2.62 22.71 7.44
N VAL A 347 -1.82 22.41 8.44
CA VAL A 347 -1.75 21.06 9.04
C VAL A 347 -2.14 21.14 10.50
N LEU A 348 -2.85 20.12 10.97
CA LEU A 348 -3.09 19.83 12.36
C LEU A 348 -1.99 18.88 12.84
N ILE A 349 -1.23 19.32 13.83
CA ILE A 349 -0.27 18.51 14.55
C ILE A 349 -0.92 18.00 15.84
N SER A 350 -0.68 16.75 16.20
CA SER A 350 -1.19 16.16 17.44
C SER A 350 -0.16 15.24 18.09
N TYR A 351 0.14 15.45 19.37
CA TYR A 351 0.92 14.51 20.19
C TYR A 351 -0.01 13.75 21.12
N PHE A 352 0.24 12.45 21.28
CA PHE A 352 -0.46 11.58 22.22
C PHE A 352 0.53 11.17 23.29
N TYR A 353 0.47 11.89 24.41
CA TYR A 353 1.33 11.71 25.55
C TYR A 353 0.78 10.65 26.49
N ASN A 354 1.55 9.60 26.78
CA ASN A 354 1.15 8.57 27.73
C ASN A 354 1.41 9.06 29.17
N LEU A 355 0.36 9.15 29.99
CA LEU A 355 0.45 9.67 31.35
C LEU A 355 1.13 8.71 32.34
N GLU A 356 1.15 7.41 32.04
CA GLU A 356 1.70 6.39 32.95
C GLU A 356 3.19 6.18 32.70
N GLU A 357 3.62 6.30 31.44
CA GLU A 357 4.99 5.99 31.01
C GLU A 357 5.83 7.24 30.71
N ASP A 358 5.24 8.44 30.79
CA ASP A 358 5.93 9.75 30.65
C ASP A 358 6.63 9.98 29.30
N TYR A 359 6.07 9.46 28.20
CA TYR A 359 6.59 9.67 26.84
C TYR A 359 5.48 9.90 25.80
N VAL A 360 5.84 10.48 24.66
CA VAL A 360 4.95 10.61 23.49
C VAL A 360 4.92 9.30 22.72
N LYS A 361 3.76 8.64 22.74
CA LYS A 361 3.53 7.35 22.07
C LYS A 361 3.18 7.52 20.58
N ARG A 362 2.59 8.68 20.24
CA ARG A 362 2.18 8.99 18.87
C ARG A 362 2.35 10.45 18.54
N PHE A 363 2.80 10.72 17.33
CA PHE A 363 2.89 12.05 16.73
C PHE A 363 2.15 12.01 15.39
N LYS A 364 1.11 12.83 15.24
CA LYS A 364 0.23 12.81 14.07
C LYS A 364 0.25 14.15 13.37
N ILE A 365 0.31 14.10 12.04
CA ILE A 365 0.25 15.24 11.13
C ILE A 365 -0.94 15.00 10.21
N LYS A 366 -1.85 15.96 10.12
CA LYS A 366 -3.02 15.84 9.24
C LYS A 366 -3.25 17.15 8.52
N ARG A 367 -3.27 17.13 7.19
CA ARG A 367 -3.67 18.28 6.39
C ARG A 367 -5.14 18.61 6.65
N ILE A 368 -5.44 19.89 6.86
CA ILE A 368 -6.80 20.41 7.03
C ILE A 368 -7.09 21.38 5.90
N GLU A 369 -8.25 21.25 5.28
CA GLU A 369 -8.71 22.07 4.15
C GLU A 369 -9.21 23.45 4.59
#